data_AF-A0A8J6G4U3-F1
#
_entry.id   AF-A0A8J6G4U3-F1
#
_cell.length_a   1.000
_cell.length_b   1.000
_cell.length_c   1.000
_cell.angle_alpha   90.00
_cell.angle_beta   90.00
_cell.angle_gamma   90.00
#
_symmetry.space_group_name_H-M   'P 1'
#
loop_
_entity.id
_entity.type
_entity.pdbx_description
1 polymer ?
#
loop_
_entity_poly.entity_id
_entity_poly.type
_entity_poly.pdbx_seq_one_letter_code
_entity_poly.pdbx_strand_id
1 'polypeptide(L)'
;MAAPGAAALGVRWLQRATRGMVPLGSWRAFHMTKDMLPGRYPRTPEERAAAAKKYNMRVEDYEPYPDDGMGYGDYPKLPDRSQQERDPWYEWDHPDLRLNWGETGPKQYPYNNLYLEKGGDPTKEPEPVVHYEI
;
A
#
# COMPACT_ATOMS: atom_id res chain seq x y z
N MET A 1 -11.62 -73.35 -37.63
CA MET A 1 -10.85 -72.57 -36.64
C MET A 1 -11.56 -71.25 -36.44
N ALA A 2 -12.17 -71.03 -35.27
CA ALA A 2 -12.96 -69.83 -34.97
C ALA A 2 -12.35 -69.16 -33.72
N ALA A 3 -11.94 -67.90 -33.86
CA ALA A 3 -11.44 -67.08 -32.77
C ALA A 3 -12.62 -66.34 -32.10
N PRO A 4 -12.68 -66.27 -30.76
CA PRO A 4 -13.69 -65.49 -30.05
C PRO A 4 -13.19 -64.07 -29.73
N GLY A 5 -14.12 -63.14 -29.54
CA GLY A 5 -13.90 -61.95 -28.71
C GLY A 5 -14.09 -60.59 -29.37
N ALA A 6 -15.32 -60.24 -29.75
CA ALA A 6 -15.70 -58.84 -29.94
C ALA A 6 -15.96 -58.19 -28.56
N ALA A 7 -14.92 -57.63 -27.95
CA ALA A 7 -15.02 -56.88 -26.71
C ALA A 7 -15.22 -55.37 -26.98
N ALA A 8 -16.37 -54.87 -26.53
CA ALA A 8 -16.59 -53.54 -25.97
C ALA A 8 -16.07 -52.32 -26.78
N LEU A 9 -16.81 -51.94 -27.83
CA LEU A 9 -16.84 -50.56 -28.33
C LEU A 9 -17.94 -49.78 -27.60
N GLY A 10 -17.60 -49.17 -26.47
CA GLY A 10 -18.51 -48.27 -25.77
C GLY A 10 -17.85 -47.73 -24.52
N VAL A 11 -17.99 -46.44 -24.26
CA VAL A 11 -17.42 -45.70 -23.11
C VAL A 11 -15.95 -45.27 -23.27
N ARG A 12 -15.65 -44.48 -24.32
CA ARG A 12 -14.45 -43.61 -24.32
C ARG A 12 -14.64 -42.31 -25.10
N TRP A 13 -15.79 -41.66 -24.95
CA TRP A 13 -16.05 -40.36 -25.61
C TRP A 13 -16.77 -39.32 -24.74
N LEU A 14 -16.82 -39.48 -23.42
CA LEU A 14 -17.51 -38.52 -22.54
C LEU A 14 -16.69 -38.05 -21.33
N GLN A 15 -15.41 -37.68 -21.53
CA GLN A 15 -14.61 -37.05 -20.47
C GLN A 15 -13.75 -35.86 -20.93
N ARG A 16 -13.98 -35.27 -22.12
CA ARG A 16 -13.13 -34.18 -22.63
C ARG A 16 -13.92 -32.98 -23.16
N ALA A 17 -14.83 -32.41 -22.36
CA ALA A 17 -15.51 -31.17 -22.77
C ALA A 17 -15.96 -30.22 -21.65
N THR A 18 -15.48 -30.33 -20.39
CA THR A 18 -15.97 -29.42 -19.33
C THR A 18 -14.89 -28.79 -18.42
N ARG A 19 -13.61 -28.92 -18.75
CA ARG A 19 -12.54 -28.22 -18.02
C ARG A 19 -11.76 -27.32 -18.97
N GLY A 20 -12.07 -26.03 -19.00
CA GLY A 20 -11.27 -25.09 -19.76
C GLY A 20 -11.82 -23.69 -20.01
N MET A 21 -13.07 -23.38 -19.65
CA MET A 21 -13.55 -21.99 -19.71
C MET A 21 -13.60 -21.41 -18.30
N VAL A 22 -12.42 -21.17 -17.72
CA VAL A 22 -12.33 -20.12 -16.70
C VAL A 22 -12.46 -18.82 -17.48
N PRO A 23 -13.46 -17.96 -17.23
CA PRO A 23 -13.54 -16.69 -17.93
C PRO A 23 -12.23 -15.93 -17.69
N LEU A 24 -11.51 -15.66 -18.78
CA LEU A 24 -10.37 -14.73 -18.82
C LEU A 24 -10.90 -13.35 -18.48
N GLY A 25 -11.00 -13.08 -17.18
CA GLY A 25 -11.68 -11.90 -16.68
C GLY A 25 -12.22 -12.09 -15.28
N SER A 26 -11.46 -12.75 -14.39
CA SER A 26 -11.61 -12.38 -12.98
C SER A 26 -11.18 -10.92 -12.91
N TRP A 27 -12.16 -10.06 -12.64
CA TRP A 27 -11.98 -8.64 -12.44
C TRP A 27 -10.78 -8.46 -11.50
N ARG A 28 -9.72 -7.76 -11.93
CA ARG A 28 -8.79 -7.18 -10.97
C ARG A 28 -9.61 -6.17 -10.19
N ALA A 29 -10.15 -6.58 -9.04
CA ALA A 29 -11.04 -5.76 -8.22
C ALA A 29 -10.34 -4.53 -7.62
N PHE A 30 -9.08 -4.28 -7.98
CA PHE A 30 -8.30 -3.12 -7.59
C PHE A 30 -7.42 -2.71 -8.79
N HIS A 31 -7.46 -1.44 -9.14
CA HIS A 31 -6.58 -0.79 -10.14
C HIS A 31 -5.21 -0.42 -9.53
N MET A 32 -4.98 -0.78 -8.26
CA MET A 32 -3.69 -0.64 -7.60
C MET A 32 -2.75 -1.76 -8.04
N THR A 33 -1.59 -1.38 -8.55
CA THR A 33 -0.50 -2.29 -8.88
C THR A 33 0.45 -2.44 -7.69
N LYS A 34 1.24 -3.52 -7.64
CA LYS A 34 2.11 -3.82 -6.48
C LYS A 34 3.18 -2.74 -6.26
N ASP A 35 3.57 -2.09 -7.35
CA ASP A 35 4.46 -0.94 -7.44
C ASP A 35 3.88 0.34 -6.81
N MET A 36 2.55 0.46 -6.67
CA MET A 36 1.91 1.57 -5.94
C MET A 36 1.89 1.36 -4.42
N LEU A 37 2.08 0.12 -3.95
CA LEU A 37 2.00 -0.22 -2.52
C LEU A 37 3.35 -0.07 -1.82
N PRO A 38 3.38 0.33 -0.54
CA PRO A 38 4.60 0.36 0.28
C PRO A 38 5.43 -0.92 0.18
N GLY A 39 6.75 -0.74 0.05
CA GLY A 39 7.75 -1.75 -0.21
C GLY A 39 8.88 -1.76 0.82
N ARG A 40 10.03 -2.30 0.40
CA ARG A 40 11.24 -2.42 1.22
C ARG A 40 12.01 -1.11 1.25
N TYR A 41 12.80 -0.90 2.29
CA TYR A 41 13.64 0.29 2.43
C TYR A 41 14.53 0.54 1.19
N PRO A 42 14.49 1.73 0.57
CA PRO A 42 15.31 2.03 -0.61
C PRO A 42 16.75 2.30 -0.18
N ARG A 43 17.67 1.46 -0.66
CA ARG A 43 19.11 1.57 -0.33
C ARG A 43 19.89 2.34 -1.38
N THR A 44 19.43 2.25 -2.62
CA THR A 44 20.06 2.92 -3.76
C THR A 44 19.39 4.27 -4.04
N PRO A 45 20.13 5.25 -4.61
CA PRO A 45 19.55 6.53 -5.00
C PRO A 45 18.50 6.40 -6.12
N GLU A 46 18.62 5.38 -6.97
CA GLU A 46 17.64 5.09 -8.02
C GLU A 46 16.32 4.57 -7.44
N GLU A 47 16.38 3.63 -6.50
CA GLU A 47 15.19 3.15 -5.77
C GLU A 47 14.56 4.29 -4.96
N ARG A 48 15.37 5.18 -4.39
CA ARG A 48 14.89 6.38 -3.70
C ARG A 48 14.12 7.30 -4.65
N ALA A 49 14.63 7.54 -5.85
CA ALA A 49 13.96 8.36 -6.85
C ALA A 49 12.65 7.71 -7.35
N ALA A 50 12.64 6.38 -7.53
CA ALA A 50 11.44 5.64 -7.88
C ALA A 50 10.38 5.67 -6.75
N ALA A 51 10.81 5.52 -5.49
CA ALA A 51 9.95 5.64 -4.33
C ALA A 51 9.37 7.05 -4.18
N ALA A 52 10.21 8.09 -4.30
CA ALA A 52 9.74 9.48 -4.29
C ALA A 52 8.67 9.72 -5.36
N LYS A 53 8.91 9.25 -6.59
CA LYS A 53 7.92 9.33 -7.69
C LYS A 53 6.62 8.59 -7.36
N LYS A 54 6.70 7.41 -6.73
CA LYS A 54 5.55 6.62 -6.29
C LYS A 54 4.71 7.35 -5.24
N TYR A 55 5.33 8.12 -4.35
CA TYR A 55 4.66 8.94 -3.34
C TYR A 55 4.30 10.35 -3.80
N ASN A 56 4.46 10.65 -5.10
CA ASN A 56 4.25 11.99 -5.66
C ASN A 56 5.12 13.08 -4.98
N MET A 57 6.28 12.70 -4.45
CA MET A 57 7.24 13.59 -3.80
C MET A 57 8.45 13.84 -4.69
N ARG A 58 9.16 14.93 -4.41
CA ARG A 58 10.48 15.18 -5.00
C ARG A 58 11.51 14.26 -4.35
N VAL A 59 12.55 13.90 -5.09
CA VAL A 59 13.63 13.02 -4.58
C VAL A 59 14.35 13.68 -3.41
N GLU A 60 14.44 15.02 -3.42
CA GLU A 60 15.09 15.80 -2.36
C GLU A 60 14.29 15.82 -1.06
N ASP A 61 12.96 15.93 -1.16
CA ASP A 61 12.05 15.99 0.00
C ASP A 61 11.70 14.59 0.55
N TYR A 62 12.10 13.54 -0.18
CA TYR A 62 11.85 12.16 0.22
C TYR A 62 12.94 11.66 1.16
N GLU A 63 12.62 11.66 2.45
CA GLU A 63 13.42 11.05 3.49
C GLU A 63 12.70 9.81 4.04
N PRO A 64 13.20 8.59 3.81
CA PRO A 64 12.60 7.40 4.42
C PRO A 64 12.99 7.30 5.91
N TYR A 65 12.14 6.65 6.71
CA TYR A 65 12.48 6.29 8.10
C TYR A 65 13.75 5.42 8.17
N PRO A 66 14.56 5.51 9.23
CA PRO A 66 15.74 4.66 9.38
C PRO A 66 15.38 3.16 9.36
N ASP A 67 16.27 2.34 8.78
CA ASP A 67 16.14 0.87 8.67
C ASP A 67 16.45 0.17 10.00
N ASP A 68 15.74 0.55 11.07
CA ASP A 68 15.93 0.01 12.44
C ASP A 68 15.21 -1.33 12.66
N GLY A 69 14.80 -2.01 11.57
CA GLY A 69 14.00 -3.24 11.64
C GLY A 69 12.54 -3.03 12.06
N MET A 70 12.11 -1.78 12.27
CA MET A 70 10.75 -1.41 12.70
C MET A 70 9.67 -1.58 11.61
N GLY A 71 10.03 -2.12 10.44
CA GLY A 71 9.08 -2.39 9.36
C GLY A 71 8.52 -1.14 8.67
N TYR A 72 9.19 0.01 8.76
CA TYR A 72 8.74 1.23 8.09
C TYR A 72 8.78 1.12 6.56
N GLY A 73 9.77 0.42 6.02
CA GLY A 73 9.89 0.17 4.58
C GLY A 73 10.35 1.41 3.81
N ASP A 74 9.72 1.65 2.65
CA ASP A 74 9.93 2.84 1.80
C ASP A 74 8.98 4.01 2.14
N TYR A 75 8.33 4.00 3.30
CA TYR A 75 7.40 5.06 3.65
C TYR A 75 8.15 6.38 3.94
N PRO A 76 7.73 7.52 3.36
CA PRO A 76 8.36 8.80 3.63
C PRO A 76 8.10 9.25 5.08
N LYS A 77 9.14 9.79 5.70
CA LYS A 77 9.10 10.47 6.99
C LYS A 77 8.69 11.92 6.76
N LEU A 78 7.40 12.17 6.92
CA LEU A 78 6.85 13.52 6.84
C LEU A 78 7.29 14.35 8.06
N PRO A 79 7.37 15.69 7.94
CA PRO A 79 7.65 16.54 9.08
C PRO A 79 6.55 16.39 10.13
N ASP A 80 6.96 16.38 11.39
CA ASP A 80 6.05 16.26 12.53
C ASP A 80 5.31 17.59 12.77
N ARG A 81 4.33 17.91 11.90
CA ARG A 81 3.46 19.10 11.97
C ARG A 81 2.00 18.69 12.11
N SER A 82 1.24 19.50 12.85
CA SER A 82 -0.20 19.25 13.01
C SER A 82 -0.96 19.59 11.74
N GLN A 83 -2.09 18.92 11.52
CA GLN A 83 -2.99 19.28 10.42
C GLN A 83 -3.61 20.68 10.64
N GLN A 84 -3.68 21.14 11.89
CA GLN A 84 -4.25 22.42 12.32
C GLN A 84 -3.35 23.61 11.97
N GLU A 85 -2.04 23.40 11.83
CA GLU A 85 -1.10 24.40 11.31
C GLU A 85 -1.29 24.69 9.82
N ARG A 86 -1.94 23.78 9.07
CA ARG A 86 -2.20 23.96 7.65
C ARG A 86 -3.20 25.09 7.43
N ASP A 87 -3.04 25.81 6.33
CA ASP A 87 -3.86 26.98 6.00
C ASP A 87 -5.36 26.63 6.03
N PRO A 88 -6.17 27.25 6.92
CA PRO A 88 -7.60 27.00 6.98
C PRO A 88 -8.39 27.64 5.82
N TRP A 89 -7.79 28.58 5.07
CA TRP A 89 -8.45 29.32 4.00
C TRP A 89 -8.22 28.73 2.61
N TYR A 90 -7.27 27.80 2.49
CA TYR A 90 -7.06 27.05 1.26
C TYR A 90 -8.22 26.05 1.03
N GLU A 91 -8.68 25.94 -0.23
CA GLU A 91 -9.72 24.98 -0.62
C GLU A 91 -9.10 23.58 -0.77
N TRP A 92 -9.08 22.84 0.34
CA TRP A 92 -8.61 21.45 0.38
C TRP A 92 -9.62 20.48 -0.24
N ASP A 93 -9.13 19.41 -0.88
CA ASP A 93 -10.00 18.31 -1.34
C ASP A 93 -10.71 17.61 -0.16
N HIS A 94 -10.01 17.46 0.97
CA HIS A 94 -10.54 16.98 2.25
C HIS A 94 -10.48 18.10 3.30
N PRO A 95 -11.52 18.94 3.44
CA PRO A 95 -11.49 20.12 4.31
C PRO A 95 -11.48 19.78 5.81
N ASP A 96 -12.02 18.62 6.18
CA ASP A 96 -12.00 18.08 7.54
C ASP A 96 -10.59 17.69 7.99
N LEU A 97 -9.78 17.15 7.07
CA LEU A 97 -8.39 16.74 7.33
C LEU A 97 -7.36 17.78 6.89
N ARG A 98 -7.75 18.78 6.10
CA ARG A 98 -6.85 19.72 5.40
C ARG A 98 -5.79 18.99 4.55
N LEU A 99 -6.24 18.04 3.74
CA LEU A 99 -5.40 17.21 2.86
C LEU A 99 -5.87 17.29 1.41
N ASN A 100 -4.91 17.26 0.48
CA ASN A 100 -5.19 17.14 -0.95
C ASN A 100 -5.16 15.69 -1.42
N TRP A 101 -5.87 15.39 -2.50
CA TRP A 101 -5.83 14.06 -3.11
C TRP A 101 -4.45 13.77 -3.72
N GLY A 102 -3.91 12.59 -3.43
CA GLY A 102 -2.56 12.19 -3.85
C GLY A 102 -1.43 12.77 -3.00
N GLU A 103 -1.76 13.56 -1.97
CA GLU A 103 -0.80 13.94 -0.94
C GLU A 103 -0.50 12.73 -0.04
N THR A 104 0.76 12.49 0.27
CA THR A 104 1.13 11.40 1.18
C THR A 104 0.75 11.79 2.61
N GLY A 105 -0.07 10.97 3.25
CA GLY A 105 -0.49 11.17 4.64
C GLY A 105 0.57 10.69 5.66
N PRO A 106 0.44 11.06 6.93
CA PRO A 106 1.26 10.51 8.00
C PRO A 106 0.95 9.02 8.22
N LYS A 107 1.96 8.23 8.63
CA LYS A 107 1.85 6.77 8.75
C LYS A 107 0.87 6.29 9.81
N GLN A 108 0.77 6.99 10.95
CA GLN A 108 0.04 6.53 12.12
C GLN A 108 -1.09 7.48 12.49
N TYR A 109 -2.25 6.90 12.81
CA TYR A 109 -3.39 7.60 13.43
C TYR A 109 -3.41 7.29 14.94
N PRO A 110 -3.57 8.27 15.85
CA PRO A 110 -3.69 9.71 15.62
C PRO A 110 -2.44 10.28 14.95
N TYR A 111 -2.63 11.20 14.00
CA TYR A 111 -1.57 11.76 13.16
C TYR A 111 -0.53 12.43 14.04
N ASN A 112 0.56 11.71 14.33
CA ASN A 112 1.56 12.12 15.32
C ASN A 112 0.95 12.55 16.66
N ASN A 113 0.81 11.57 17.56
CA ASN A 113 0.72 11.76 19.02
C ASN A 113 -0.02 13.01 19.45
N LEU A 114 -1.36 12.93 19.59
CA LEU A 114 -2.32 13.66 20.46
C LEU A 114 -2.04 15.11 20.94
N TYR A 115 -0.79 15.48 21.17
CA TYR A 115 -0.26 16.78 21.55
C TYR A 115 -0.21 17.80 20.39
N LEU A 116 0.03 17.40 19.14
CA LEU A 116 0.15 18.40 18.05
C LEU A 116 -1.20 18.84 17.49
N GLU A 117 -2.17 17.92 17.40
CA GLU A 117 -3.50 18.23 16.83
C GLU A 117 -4.34 19.22 17.65
N LYS A 118 -4.02 19.40 18.94
CA LYS A 118 -4.77 20.29 19.84
C LYS A 118 -3.93 21.44 20.42
N GLY A 119 -2.79 21.77 19.80
CA GLY A 119 -1.96 22.89 20.26
C GLY A 119 -1.26 22.64 21.60
N GLY A 120 -0.70 21.46 21.78
CA GLY A 120 0.13 21.09 22.92
C GLY A 120 1.51 21.77 22.91
N ASP A 121 2.10 21.87 24.10
CA ASP A 121 3.38 22.54 24.35
C ASP A 121 4.55 21.79 23.69
N PRO A 122 5.36 22.45 22.83
CA PRO A 122 6.47 21.83 22.10
C PRO A 122 7.61 21.31 22.99
N THR A 123 7.59 21.62 24.29
CA THR A 123 8.60 21.17 25.25
C THR A 123 8.32 19.81 25.89
N LYS A 124 7.13 19.23 25.66
CA LYS A 124 6.77 17.94 26.22
C LYS A 124 7.19 16.80 25.29
N GLU A 125 7.99 15.88 25.83
CA GLU A 125 8.38 14.67 25.10
C GLU A 125 7.14 13.79 24.81
N PRO A 126 7.03 13.24 23.59
CA PRO A 126 5.93 12.37 23.24
C PRO A 126 6.01 11.05 24.04
N GLU A 127 4.84 10.54 24.45
CA GLU A 127 4.75 9.21 25.04
C GLU A 127 5.24 8.14 24.05
N PRO A 128 5.91 7.08 24.53
CA PRO A 128 6.45 6.05 23.66
C PRO A 128 5.32 5.36 22.89
N VAL A 129 5.45 5.36 21.56
CA VAL A 129 4.47 4.78 20.65
C VAL A 129 4.45 3.26 20.79
N VAL A 130 3.31 2.70 21.19
CA VAL A 130 3.10 1.25 21.25
C VAL A 130 2.69 0.77 19.86
N HIS A 131 3.57 0.02 19.19
CA HIS A 131 3.25 -0.61 17.92
C HIS A 131 2.47 -1.91 18.18
N TYR A 132 1.25 -1.99 17.66
CA TYR A 132 0.48 -3.24 17.67
C TYR A 132 1.06 -4.19 16.61
N GLU A 133 1.49 -5.38 17.03
CA GLU A 133 1.82 -6.47 16.12
C GLU A 133 0.51 -7.02 15.51
N ILE A 134 0.52 -7.28 14.19
CA ILE A 134 -0.60 -7.88 13.44
C ILE A 134 -0.43 -9.40 13.41
#